data_AF-A0A2M8NBD1-F1
#
_entry.id   AF-A0A2M8NBD1-F1
#
_cell.length_a   1.000
_cell.length_b   1.000
_cell.length_c   1.000
_cell.angle_alpha   90.00
_cell.angle_beta   90.00
_cell.angle_gamma   90.00
#
_symmetry.space_group_name_H-M   'P 1'
#
loop_
_entity.id
_entity.type
_entity.pdbx_description
1 polymer ?
#
loop_
_entity_poly.entity_id
_entity_poly.type
_entity_poly.pdbx_seq_one_letter_code
_entity_poly.pdbx_strand_id
1 'polypeptide(L)'
;MRRILLLILGVILAACSSAPTTPQQTGPVLLEEVVLEPTIPVPTRILTPTPSQPVPTSEVQSPLEIVTIQADFVLVTPTLPPSKTPTSTPTITYTPSITPTPTVTVTATATRPLFPTSVIIPITADAAVALPQVCNSTWFFLTPAPANCPLSPPIASQGVFQSFENGYMIWVGAQDAIYVMYNDGIPPRWQVFRDSFEEGMAEDDPAYANAPRPNTWQPRRGFGMLWRNNQIIRDRIGWATMQWEQPFSVQTQVSSDGTLFISEPSGGVFGLAPNGVNWQRYLGYSGF
;
A
#
# COMPACT_ATOMS: atom_id res chain seq x y z
N MET A 1 1.38 -45.72 -40.02
CA MET A 1 1.84 -45.96 -38.64
C MET A 1 2.27 -47.42 -38.43
N ARG A 2 3.44 -47.80 -38.95
CA ARG A 2 4.14 -49.07 -38.57
C ARG A 2 5.59 -49.14 -39.09
N ARG A 3 6.19 -47.99 -39.42
CA ARG A 3 7.55 -47.85 -39.97
C ARG A 3 8.36 -46.71 -39.34
N ILE A 4 7.89 -46.16 -38.22
CA ILE A 4 8.54 -45.06 -37.48
C ILE A 4 9.05 -45.54 -36.10
N LEU A 5 9.00 -46.86 -35.84
CA LEU A 5 9.46 -47.49 -34.59
C LEU A 5 10.83 -48.20 -34.73
N LEU A 6 11.58 -47.90 -35.81
CA LEU A 6 12.88 -48.54 -36.12
C LEU A 6 14.02 -47.52 -36.35
N LEU A 7 13.77 -46.24 -36.08
CA LEU A 7 14.75 -45.14 -36.17
C LEU A 7 15.26 -44.67 -34.79
N ILE A 8 15.03 -45.46 -33.74
CA ILE A 8 15.46 -45.17 -32.35
C ILE A 8 16.52 -46.19 -31.86
N LEU A 9 17.07 -47.04 -32.75
CA LEU A 9 17.99 -48.11 -32.35
C LEU A 9 19.22 -48.26 -33.27
N GLY A 10 19.88 -47.14 -33.61
CA GLY A 10 20.99 -47.17 -34.57
C GLY A 10 21.93 -45.97 -34.59
N VAL A 11 22.12 -45.26 -33.47
CA VAL A 11 23.18 -44.24 -33.32
C VAL A 11 23.83 -44.38 -31.94
N ILE A 12 24.27 -45.59 -31.62
CA ILE A 12 25.15 -45.86 -30.47
C ILE A 12 26.30 -46.70 -31.01
N LEU A 13 27.35 -46.08 -31.52
CA LEU A 13 28.70 -46.64 -31.63
C LEU A 13 29.67 -45.60 -32.23
N ALA A 14 30.84 -45.49 -31.59
CA ALA A 14 32.08 -44.90 -32.07
C ALA A 14 32.27 -43.37 -31.95
N ALA A 15 32.69 -42.93 -30.76
CA ALA A 15 33.80 -41.98 -30.63
C ALA A 15 34.45 -42.14 -29.24
N CYS A 16 35.44 -43.02 -29.16
CA CYS A 16 36.43 -43.03 -28.09
C CYS A 16 37.44 -41.89 -28.35
N SER A 17 37.65 -40.99 -27.39
CA SER A 17 38.89 -40.23 -27.30
C SER A 17 39.39 -40.26 -25.85
N SER A 18 40.54 -40.90 -25.68
CA SER A 18 41.26 -41.12 -24.43
C SER A 18 41.71 -39.81 -23.79
N ALA A 19 41.21 -39.54 -22.58
CA ALA A 19 41.77 -38.56 -21.66
C ALA A 19 42.97 -39.16 -20.91
N PRO A 20 44.06 -38.41 -20.68
CA PRO A 20 45.19 -38.89 -19.92
C PRO A 20 44.87 -38.95 -18.41
N THR A 21 45.17 -40.12 -17.84
CA THR A 21 45.17 -40.48 -16.42
C THR A 21 46.10 -39.59 -15.58
N THR A 22 45.59 -39.07 -14.47
CA THR A 22 46.38 -38.59 -13.32
C THR A 22 45.81 -39.21 -12.04
N PRO A 23 46.65 -39.79 -11.17
CA PRO A 23 46.18 -40.61 -10.05
C PRO A 23 45.61 -39.77 -8.91
N GLN A 24 44.52 -40.30 -8.35
CA GLN A 24 43.87 -39.89 -7.13
C GLN A 24 44.83 -40.09 -5.94
N GLN A 25 45.32 -38.99 -5.35
CA GLN A 25 46.08 -39.00 -4.10
C GLN A 25 45.20 -38.44 -2.99
N THR A 26 44.78 -39.34 -2.10
CA THR A 26 43.99 -39.07 -0.91
C THR A 26 44.94 -38.74 0.25
N GLY A 27 44.91 -37.51 0.76
CA GLY A 27 45.60 -37.16 2.00
C GLY A 27 45.82 -35.64 2.16
N PRO A 28 45.72 -35.08 3.39
CA PRO A 28 46.04 -33.68 3.65
C PRO A 28 47.55 -33.43 3.54
N VAL A 29 47.93 -32.42 2.76
CA VAL A 29 49.33 -31.99 2.56
C VAL A 29 49.63 -30.83 3.51
N LEU A 30 50.68 -31.02 4.32
CA LEU A 30 51.24 -30.03 5.24
C LEU A 30 52.07 -29.02 4.43
N LEU A 31 51.69 -27.73 4.45
CA LEU A 31 52.50 -26.64 3.89
C LEU A 31 53.15 -25.87 5.03
N GLU A 32 54.41 -26.24 5.26
CA GLU A 32 55.57 -25.47 5.73
C GLU A 32 55.44 -24.45 6.89
N GLU A 33 56.36 -24.61 7.82
CA GLU A 33 56.50 -23.88 9.07
C GLU A 33 57.26 -22.56 8.79
N VAL A 34 56.61 -21.42 8.98
CA VAL A 34 57.25 -20.11 8.81
C VAL A 34 58.17 -19.84 10.01
N VAL A 35 59.46 -20.12 9.85
CA VAL A 35 60.52 -19.72 10.77
C VAL A 35 60.88 -18.26 10.51
N LEU A 36 60.79 -17.42 11.54
CA LEU A 36 61.23 -16.03 11.52
C LEU A 36 62.75 -15.96 11.71
N GLU A 37 63.47 -15.33 10.77
CA GLU A 37 64.90 -15.01 10.90
C GLU A 37 65.13 -13.48 11.06
N PRO A 38 66.28 -13.06 11.65
CA PRO A 38 66.36 -11.85 12.47
C PRO A 38 66.88 -10.58 11.77
N THR A 39 66.45 -9.43 12.30
CA THR A 39 66.81 -8.05 11.93
C THR A 39 68.30 -7.71 12.11
N ILE A 40 68.94 -7.12 11.09
CA ILE A 40 70.25 -6.42 11.19
C ILE A 40 70.23 -5.14 10.28
N PRO A 41 70.85 -4.00 10.70
CA PRO A 41 70.41 -2.64 10.34
C PRO A 41 71.16 -1.93 9.19
N VAL A 42 70.59 -0.77 8.83
CA VAL A 42 70.93 0.19 7.75
C VAL A 42 72.28 0.90 7.92
N PRO A 43 72.93 1.33 6.81
CA PRO A 43 73.74 2.56 6.81
C PRO A 43 73.31 3.62 5.77
N THR A 44 73.04 4.80 6.33
CA THR A 44 73.20 6.21 5.90
C THR A 44 73.51 6.59 4.44
N ARG A 45 72.68 7.48 3.88
CA ARG A 45 73.12 8.46 2.86
C ARG A 45 72.70 9.89 3.27
N ILE A 46 73.66 10.81 3.15
CA ILE A 46 73.63 12.19 3.67
C ILE A 46 73.03 13.18 2.65
N LEU A 47 72.42 14.22 3.22
CA LEU A 47 71.62 15.39 2.81
C LEU A 47 72.11 16.30 1.66
N THR A 48 71.16 17.02 1.02
CA THR A 48 71.30 18.44 0.59
C THR A 48 69.91 19.08 0.27
N PRO A 49 69.74 20.41 0.17
CA PRO A 49 68.99 21.21 1.15
C PRO A 49 67.68 21.87 0.64
N THR A 50 66.84 22.24 1.61
CA THR A 50 65.59 23.02 1.51
C THR A 50 65.79 24.46 0.99
N PRO A 51 64.93 24.96 0.08
CA PRO A 51 64.65 26.38 -0.05
C PRO A 51 63.27 26.76 0.52
N SER A 52 63.26 27.91 1.18
CA SER A 52 62.18 28.55 1.95
C SER A 52 61.10 29.24 1.11
N GLN A 53 59.95 29.44 1.79
CA GLN A 53 58.88 30.45 1.61
C GLN A 53 58.00 30.42 0.34
N PRO A 54 56.66 30.36 0.51
CA PRO A 54 55.73 30.98 -0.42
C PRO A 54 55.45 32.45 -0.06
N VAL A 55 55.48 33.28 -1.10
CA VAL A 55 55.11 34.70 -1.21
C VAL A 55 53.60 34.89 -0.96
N PRO A 56 53.14 36.00 -0.36
CA PRO A 56 51.71 36.27 -0.19
C PRO A 56 51.11 36.81 -1.50
N THR A 57 49.89 36.39 -1.86
CA THR A 57 49.12 37.07 -2.91
C THR A 57 47.66 37.20 -2.50
N SER A 58 47.36 38.45 -2.12
CA SER A 58 46.15 39.25 -2.20
C SER A 58 44.77 38.58 -2.25
N GLU A 59 44.07 38.83 -1.15
CA GLU A 59 42.64 39.07 -0.96
C GLU A 59 41.95 39.71 -2.18
N VAL A 60 40.95 39.02 -2.74
CA VAL A 60 39.91 39.64 -3.56
C VAL A 60 38.64 39.63 -2.72
N GLN A 61 38.35 40.80 -2.17
CA GLN A 61 37.13 41.13 -1.46
C GLN A 61 35.94 41.05 -2.44
N SER A 62 34.99 40.16 -2.17
CA SER A 62 33.73 40.05 -2.91
C SER A 62 32.58 40.57 -2.04
N PRO A 63 31.83 41.60 -2.47
CA PRO A 63 30.73 42.15 -1.69
C PRO A 63 29.41 41.53 -2.14
N LEU A 64 28.89 40.58 -1.37
CA LEU A 64 27.48 40.23 -1.39
C LEU A 64 27.05 39.99 0.05
N GLU A 65 26.46 41.03 0.66
CA GLU A 65 25.62 40.89 1.84
C GLU A 65 24.45 39.98 1.47
N ILE A 66 24.57 38.71 1.83
CA ILE A 66 23.40 37.84 1.91
C ILE A 66 22.92 37.99 3.35
N VAL A 67 21.78 38.66 3.50
CA VAL A 67 21.02 38.67 4.75
C VAL A 67 20.72 37.22 5.10
N THR A 68 21.44 36.67 6.08
CA THR A 68 21.14 35.38 6.67
C THR A 68 19.83 35.51 7.43
N ILE A 69 18.70 35.36 6.75
CA ILE A 69 17.46 35.00 7.43
C ILE A 69 17.72 33.60 7.98
N GLN A 70 17.74 33.49 9.31
CA GLN A 70 17.70 32.22 10.03
C GLN A 70 16.36 31.57 9.69
N ALA A 71 16.31 30.83 8.57
CA ALA A 71 15.24 29.89 8.33
C ALA A 71 15.51 28.72 9.28
N ASP A 72 14.77 28.70 10.38
CA ASP A 72 14.66 27.56 11.28
C ASP A 72 13.89 26.45 10.53
N PHE A 73 14.54 25.81 9.55
CA PHE A 73 13.97 24.68 8.85
C PHE A 73 14.21 23.44 9.71
N VAL A 74 13.17 23.02 10.44
CA VAL A 74 13.12 21.69 11.03
C VAL A 74 13.05 20.70 9.87
N LEU A 75 14.16 20.04 9.56
CA LEU A 75 14.20 18.93 8.62
C LEU A 75 13.40 17.77 9.23
N VAL A 76 12.10 17.69 8.91
CA VAL A 76 11.27 16.54 9.24
C VAL A 76 11.71 15.38 8.36
N THR A 77 12.57 14.52 8.89
CA THR A 77 12.88 13.22 8.29
C THR A 77 11.58 12.40 8.24
N PRO A 78 11.13 11.91 7.07
CA PRO A 78 9.96 11.04 7.01
C PRO A 78 10.26 9.78 7.83
N THR A 79 9.57 9.66 8.96
CA THR A 79 9.73 8.51 9.86
C THR A 79 9.01 7.33 9.23
N LEU A 80 9.69 6.18 9.23
CA LEU A 80 9.16 4.94 8.66
C LEU A 80 8.05 4.38 9.56
N PRO A 81 7.05 3.70 8.99
CA PRO A 81 5.98 3.07 9.75
C PRO A 81 6.51 1.98 10.71
N PRO A 82 5.88 1.78 11.89
CA PRO A 82 6.33 0.80 12.88
C PRO A 82 6.11 -0.66 12.43
N SER A 83 6.98 -1.58 12.87
CA SER A 83 6.89 -3.02 12.58
C SER A 83 5.78 -3.72 13.38
N LYS A 84 5.23 -4.78 12.78
CA LYS A 84 3.92 -5.36 13.06
C LYS A 84 4.01 -6.90 13.11
N THR A 85 3.84 -7.54 14.28
CA THR A 85 3.49 -9.00 14.43
C THR A 85 2.04 -9.29 14.94
N PRO A 86 1.17 -10.14 14.33
CA PRO A 86 -0.22 -10.35 14.75
C PRO A 86 -0.55 -11.77 15.27
N THR A 87 -1.47 -11.86 16.23
CA THR A 87 -2.02 -13.10 16.80
C THR A 87 -3.44 -13.35 16.26
N SER A 88 -3.77 -14.59 15.87
CA SER A 88 -5.05 -14.97 15.22
C SER A 88 -6.15 -15.40 16.22
N THR A 89 -7.42 -15.20 15.84
CA THR A 89 -8.62 -15.66 16.58
C THR A 89 -9.67 -16.17 15.58
N PRO A 90 -10.36 -17.30 15.84
CA PRO A 90 -11.26 -17.95 14.87
C PRO A 90 -12.70 -17.40 14.87
N THR A 91 -13.39 -17.56 13.72
CA THR A 91 -14.75 -17.06 13.42
C THR A 91 -15.77 -18.21 13.31
N ILE A 92 -17.01 -18.01 13.79
CA ILE A 92 -18.12 -19.00 13.73
C ILE A 92 -19.14 -18.61 12.64
N THR A 93 -19.67 -19.61 11.93
CA THR A 93 -20.64 -19.48 10.82
C THR A 93 -22.02 -20.03 11.22
N TYR A 94 -23.11 -19.34 10.87
CA TYR A 94 -24.49 -19.78 11.09
C TYR A 94 -25.19 -20.20 9.79
N THR A 95 -26.07 -21.19 9.90
CA THR A 95 -26.83 -21.81 8.78
C THR A 95 -28.27 -21.30 8.77
N PRO A 96 -28.86 -20.92 7.62
CA PRO A 96 -30.25 -20.48 7.54
C PRO A 96 -31.24 -21.66 7.40
N SER A 97 -32.44 -21.51 7.99
CA SER A 97 -33.56 -22.46 7.90
C SER A 97 -34.74 -21.81 7.15
N ILE A 98 -35.34 -22.55 6.20
CA ILE A 98 -36.49 -22.10 5.38
C ILE A 98 -37.80 -22.71 5.88
N THR A 99 -38.88 -21.91 5.86
CA THR A 99 -40.24 -22.29 6.30
C THR A 99 -41.22 -22.14 5.12
N PRO A 100 -42.14 -23.10 4.87
CA PRO A 100 -43.06 -23.03 3.73
C PRO A 100 -44.28 -22.12 3.97
N THR A 101 -44.73 -21.46 2.91
CA THR A 101 -45.83 -20.49 2.88
C THR A 101 -47.17 -21.15 2.48
N PRO A 102 -48.31 -20.84 3.13
CA PRO A 102 -49.61 -21.38 2.74
C PRO A 102 -50.23 -20.67 1.53
N THR A 103 -50.97 -21.44 0.72
CA THR A 103 -51.68 -21.00 -0.49
C THR A 103 -53.13 -20.60 -0.15
N VAL A 104 -53.59 -19.44 -0.63
CA VAL A 104 -54.99 -18.97 -0.45
C VAL A 104 -55.71 -18.97 -1.80
N THR A 105 -56.95 -19.51 -1.81
CA THR A 105 -57.83 -19.56 -3.00
C THR A 105 -58.74 -18.32 -3.02
N VAL A 106 -58.80 -17.62 -4.15
CA VAL A 106 -59.61 -16.39 -4.33
C VAL A 106 -60.89 -16.70 -5.12
N THR A 107 -62.05 -16.40 -4.54
CA THR A 107 -63.36 -16.43 -5.22
C THR A 107 -63.69 -15.02 -5.71
N ALA A 108 -63.84 -14.82 -7.02
CA ALA A 108 -64.18 -13.52 -7.61
C ALA A 108 -65.69 -13.36 -7.77
N THR A 109 -66.29 -12.44 -7.02
CA THR A 109 -67.67 -11.94 -7.25
C THR A 109 -67.58 -10.62 -7.98
N ALA A 110 -68.16 -10.53 -9.18
CA ALA A 110 -68.15 -9.32 -10.00
C ALA A 110 -69.21 -8.33 -9.52
N THR A 111 -68.78 -7.32 -8.76
CA THR A 111 -69.61 -6.16 -8.39
C THR A 111 -69.23 -4.97 -9.27
N ARG A 112 -70.22 -4.33 -9.89
CA ARG A 112 -70.02 -3.17 -10.78
C ARG A 112 -69.51 -1.97 -9.95
N PRO A 113 -68.37 -1.34 -10.29
CA PRO A 113 -67.87 -0.20 -9.55
C PRO A 113 -68.72 1.04 -9.85
N LEU A 114 -69.25 1.66 -8.79
CA LEU A 114 -69.69 3.05 -8.83
C LEU A 114 -68.44 3.91 -8.63
N PHE A 115 -68.11 4.73 -9.63
CA PHE A 115 -66.94 5.60 -9.57
C PHE A 115 -67.19 6.72 -8.54
N PRO A 116 -66.42 6.80 -7.44
CA PRO A 116 -66.46 7.97 -6.58
C PRO A 116 -65.89 9.16 -7.35
N THR A 117 -66.61 10.27 -7.38
CA THR A 117 -66.09 11.58 -7.80
C THR A 117 -64.82 11.90 -7.02
N SER A 118 -63.68 11.92 -7.69
CA SER A 118 -62.36 12.20 -7.11
C SER A 118 -62.32 13.64 -6.59
N VAL A 119 -62.36 13.81 -5.27
CA VAL A 119 -62.02 15.07 -4.61
C VAL A 119 -60.51 15.03 -4.34
N ILE A 120 -59.75 15.91 -5.00
CA ILE A 120 -58.33 16.09 -4.74
C ILE A 120 -58.21 16.85 -3.42
N ILE A 121 -57.90 16.15 -2.34
CA ILE A 121 -57.56 16.77 -1.05
C ILE A 121 -56.05 17.05 -1.11
N PRO A 122 -55.59 18.31 -1.04
CA PRO A 122 -54.18 18.58 -0.90
C PRO A 122 -53.71 18.05 0.45
N ILE A 123 -52.85 17.04 0.43
CA ILE A 123 -52.09 16.59 1.60
C ILE A 123 -51.04 17.66 1.92
N THR A 124 -51.44 18.67 2.68
CA THR A 124 -50.50 19.51 3.44
C THR A 124 -50.05 18.72 4.66
N ALA A 125 -49.27 17.66 4.44
CA ALA A 125 -48.52 17.05 5.51
C ALA A 125 -47.32 17.97 5.80
N ASP A 126 -47.29 18.55 7.00
CA ASP A 126 -46.11 19.27 7.45
C ASP A 126 -44.91 18.32 7.35
N ALA A 127 -43.93 18.68 6.52
CA ALA A 127 -42.70 17.94 6.44
C ALA A 127 -42.06 17.97 7.83
N ALA A 128 -41.97 16.81 8.48
CA ALA A 128 -41.32 16.70 9.78
C ALA A 128 -39.89 17.24 9.65
N VAL A 129 -39.64 18.40 10.28
CA VAL A 129 -38.31 18.99 10.34
C VAL A 129 -37.47 18.09 11.24
N ALA A 130 -36.43 17.48 10.68
CA ALA A 130 -35.49 16.69 11.47
C ALA A 130 -34.88 17.61 12.56
N LEU A 131 -35.04 17.23 13.82
CA LEU A 131 -34.42 17.96 14.92
C LEU A 131 -32.89 17.93 14.73
N PRO A 132 -32.19 19.05 14.98
CA PRO A 132 -30.73 19.08 14.88
C PRO A 132 -30.15 18.10 15.90
N GLN A 133 -29.48 17.06 15.40
CA GLN A 133 -28.77 16.11 16.26
C GLN A 133 -27.58 16.81 16.91
N VAL A 134 -27.58 16.92 18.24
CA VAL A 134 -26.47 17.51 18.99
C VAL A 134 -25.38 16.46 19.16
N CYS A 135 -24.23 16.67 18.52
CA CYS A 135 -23.08 15.80 18.63
C CYS A 135 -22.08 16.33 19.67
N ASN A 136 -21.47 15.43 20.44
CA ASN A 136 -20.40 15.77 21.40
C ASN A 136 -19.06 16.07 20.71
N SER A 137 -18.95 15.75 19.42
CA SER A 137 -17.76 16.00 18.60
C SER A 137 -18.20 16.38 17.18
N THR A 138 -17.33 17.08 16.47
CA THR A 138 -17.54 17.52 15.10
C THR A 138 -16.76 16.65 14.12
N TRP A 139 -17.25 16.59 12.88
CA TRP A 139 -16.54 15.94 11.78
C TRP A 139 -15.32 16.78 11.36
N PHE A 140 -14.21 16.13 10.98
CA PHE A 140 -13.02 16.80 10.42
C PHE A 140 -13.24 17.37 9.01
N PHE A 141 -14.44 17.17 8.45
CA PHE A 141 -14.84 17.58 7.11
C PHE A 141 -16.27 18.13 7.13
N LEU A 142 -16.61 18.91 6.11
CA LEU A 142 -17.91 19.57 6.02
C LEU A 142 -18.87 18.90 5.04
N THR A 143 -18.35 18.19 4.02
CA THR A 143 -19.17 17.64 2.94
C THR A 143 -18.82 16.18 2.61
N PRO A 144 -19.80 15.27 2.63
CA PRO A 144 -21.16 15.46 3.14
C PRO A 144 -21.10 15.63 4.65
N ALA A 145 -22.00 16.42 5.24
CA ALA A 145 -22.21 16.34 6.68
C ALA A 145 -23.00 15.05 6.95
N PRO A 146 -22.40 14.00 7.54
CA PRO A 146 -23.13 12.78 7.86
C PRO A 146 -24.26 13.09 8.85
N ALA A 147 -25.42 12.46 8.67
CA ALA A 147 -26.55 12.61 9.59
C ALA A 147 -26.23 12.04 10.99
N ASN A 148 -25.32 11.07 11.04
CA ASN A 148 -24.87 10.40 12.25
C ASN A 148 -23.72 11.16 12.93
N CYS A 149 -23.66 11.10 14.26
CA CYS A 149 -22.60 11.76 15.01
C CYS A 149 -21.28 10.97 14.92
N PRO A 150 -20.14 11.66 14.94
CA PRO A 150 -18.86 11.00 15.15
C PRO A 150 -18.79 10.45 16.58
N LEU A 151 -18.22 9.26 16.73
CA LEU A 151 -18.05 8.59 18.03
C LEU A 151 -16.92 9.21 18.86
N SER A 152 -15.97 9.89 18.22
CA SER A 152 -14.81 10.51 18.86
C SER A 152 -14.31 11.69 18.03
N PRO A 153 -13.48 12.58 18.63
CA PRO A 153 -12.66 13.52 17.87
C PRO A 153 -11.78 12.81 16.81
N PRO A 154 -11.30 13.54 15.79
CA PRO A 154 -10.47 12.95 14.75
C PRO A 154 -9.12 12.49 15.28
N ILE A 155 -8.72 11.30 14.84
CA ILE A 155 -7.39 10.75 15.12
C ILE A 155 -6.51 11.10 13.93
N ALA A 156 -5.55 11.99 14.17
CA ALA A 156 -4.52 12.34 13.19
C ALA A 156 -3.30 11.43 13.34
N SER A 157 -2.76 10.95 12.22
CA SER A 157 -1.51 10.18 12.19
C SER A 157 -0.80 10.36 10.85
N GLN A 158 0.38 9.76 10.71
CA GLN A 158 0.99 9.62 9.40
C GLN A 158 0.12 8.72 8.51
N GLY A 159 0.00 9.09 7.24
CA GLY A 159 -0.69 8.31 6.23
C GLY A 159 0.10 8.28 4.94
N VAL A 160 -0.18 7.25 4.15
CA VAL A 160 0.39 7.11 2.80
C VAL A 160 -0.75 6.77 1.87
N PHE A 161 -0.77 7.38 0.69
CA PHE A 161 -1.81 7.21 -0.32
C PHE A 161 -1.20 6.82 -1.65
N GLN A 162 -1.85 5.91 -2.37
CA GLN A 162 -1.54 5.64 -3.77
C GLN A 162 -2.82 5.30 -4.54
N SER A 163 -2.92 5.83 -5.76
CA SER A 163 -4.00 5.51 -6.70
C SER A 163 -3.61 4.35 -7.61
N PHE A 164 -4.62 3.58 -8.01
CA PHE A 164 -4.52 2.40 -8.85
C PHE A 164 -5.55 2.44 -9.97
N GLU A 165 -5.36 1.61 -10.99
CA GLU A 165 -6.26 1.54 -12.16
C GLU A 165 -7.74 1.37 -11.77
N ASN A 166 -8.00 0.52 -10.78
CA ASN A 166 -9.35 0.19 -10.32
C ASN A 166 -9.53 0.42 -8.82
N GLY A 167 -8.85 1.42 -8.24
CA GLY A 167 -9.05 1.70 -6.82
C GLY A 167 -8.01 2.58 -6.17
N TYR A 168 -7.96 2.48 -4.84
CA TYR A 168 -7.05 3.24 -3.99
C TYR A 168 -6.50 2.34 -2.87
N MET A 169 -5.27 2.62 -2.44
CA MET A 169 -4.76 2.14 -1.18
C MET A 169 -4.38 3.30 -0.27
N ILE A 170 -4.72 3.18 1.01
CA ILE A 170 -4.33 4.13 2.05
C ILE A 170 -3.78 3.36 3.24
N TRP A 171 -2.57 3.70 3.65
CA TRP A 171 -2.04 3.25 4.92
C TRP A 171 -2.34 4.30 6.00
N VAL A 172 -2.87 3.86 7.14
CA VAL A 172 -3.19 4.71 8.30
C VAL A 172 -2.30 4.34 9.47
N GLY A 173 -1.37 5.22 9.84
CA GLY A 173 -0.34 4.91 10.84
C GLY A 173 -0.83 4.64 12.25
N ALA A 174 -1.88 5.34 12.73
CA ALA A 174 -2.44 5.08 14.06
C ALA A 174 -2.95 3.64 14.24
N GLN A 175 -3.35 3.00 13.13
CA GLN A 175 -3.87 1.63 13.09
C GLN A 175 -2.87 0.67 12.45
N ASP A 176 -1.90 1.25 11.76
CA ASP A 176 -0.91 0.70 10.84
C ASP A 176 -1.52 -0.42 9.96
N ALA A 177 -2.51 0.03 9.22
CA ALA A 177 -3.36 -0.80 8.39
C ALA A 177 -3.47 -0.17 7.00
N ILE A 178 -3.42 -1.03 5.99
CA ILE A 178 -3.63 -0.72 4.58
C ILE A 178 -5.10 -0.95 4.26
N TYR A 179 -5.81 0.12 3.97
CA TYR A 179 -7.16 0.10 3.42
C TYR A 179 -7.10 -0.01 1.91
N VAL A 180 -7.75 -1.03 1.36
CA VAL A 180 -7.83 -1.28 -0.08
C VAL A 180 -9.27 -1.07 -0.52
N MET A 181 -9.50 -0.15 -1.45
CA MET A 181 -10.83 0.21 -1.96
C MET A 181 -10.92 -0.11 -3.45
N TYR A 182 -11.87 -0.96 -3.85
CA TYR A 182 -12.01 -1.44 -5.23
C TYR A 182 -13.12 -0.70 -5.98
N ASN A 183 -12.91 -0.38 -7.26
CA ASN A 183 -13.89 0.25 -8.15
C ASN A 183 -14.73 -0.77 -8.97
N ASP A 184 -14.46 -2.06 -8.84
CA ASP A 184 -14.98 -3.15 -9.70
C ASP A 184 -16.45 -3.58 -9.45
N GLY A 185 -17.12 -3.02 -8.46
CA GLY A 185 -18.47 -3.39 -8.04
C GLY A 185 -18.59 -4.69 -7.23
N ILE A 186 -17.50 -5.44 -7.03
CA ILE A 186 -17.55 -6.78 -6.43
C ILE A 186 -17.38 -6.71 -4.91
N PRO A 187 -18.24 -7.36 -4.10
CA PRO A 187 -18.02 -7.46 -2.66
C PRO A 187 -16.86 -8.40 -2.29
N PRO A 188 -16.06 -8.09 -1.24
CA PRO A 188 -16.10 -6.84 -0.50
C PRO A 188 -15.56 -5.68 -1.35
N ARG A 189 -16.24 -4.53 -1.26
CA ARG A 189 -15.92 -3.30 -2.00
C ARG A 189 -14.69 -2.61 -1.43
N TRP A 190 -14.38 -2.84 -0.15
CA TRP A 190 -13.14 -2.45 0.48
C TRP A 190 -12.73 -3.48 1.52
N GLN A 191 -11.44 -3.54 1.82
CA GLN A 191 -10.85 -4.44 2.82
C GLN A 191 -9.75 -3.70 3.58
N VAL A 192 -9.42 -4.22 4.76
CA VAL A 192 -8.30 -3.74 5.57
C VAL A 192 -7.30 -4.86 5.75
N PHE A 193 -6.04 -4.54 5.56
CA PHE A 193 -4.91 -5.42 5.74
C PHE A 193 -3.91 -4.79 6.68
N ARG A 194 -3.09 -5.63 7.29
CA ARG A 194 -1.97 -5.16 8.11
C ARG A 194 -0.79 -4.85 7.20
N ASP A 195 -0.08 -3.76 7.47
CA ASP A 195 1.22 -3.61 6.83
C ASP A 195 2.18 -4.64 7.43
N SER A 196 2.85 -5.37 6.54
CA SER A 196 3.84 -6.38 6.89
C SER A 196 5.20 -6.07 6.29
N PHE A 197 5.30 -4.97 5.54
CA PHE A 197 6.58 -4.47 5.05
C PHE A 197 7.38 -3.91 6.23
N GLU A 198 8.64 -4.29 6.30
CA GLU A 198 9.60 -3.73 7.24
C GLU A 198 10.74 -3.08 6.48
N GLU A 199 11.38 -2.10 7.11
CA GLU A 199 12.50 -1.42 6.47
C GLU A 199 13.65 -2.38 6.16
N GLY A 200 14.23 -2.24 4.97
CA GLY A 200 15.27 -3.12 4.46
C GLY A 200 14.75 -4.33 3.69
N MET A 201 13.43 -4.58 3.65
CA MET A 201 12.83 -5.53 2.72
C MET A 201 12.87 -5.00 1.28
N ALA A 202 12.78 -5.90 0.31
CA ALA A 202 12.71 -5.53 -1.11
C ALA A 202 11.46 -4.68 -1.40
N GLU A 203 11.67 -3.43 -1.80
CA GLU A 203 10.59 -2.48 -2.06
C GLU A 203 9.80 -2.84 -3.33
N ASP A 204 10.48 -3.39 -4.33
CA ASP A 204 9.94 -3.80 -5.62
C ASP A 204 10.40 -5.24 -5.99
N ASP A 205 10.04 -5.69 -7.19
CA ASP A 205 10.33 -7.02 -7.69
C ASP A 205 10.54 -6.95 -9.21
N PRO A 206 11.72 -7.32 -9.72
CA PRO A 206 12.02 -7.28 -11.16
C PRO A 206 11.03 -8.03 -12.05
N ALA A 207 10.30 -9.03 -11.54
CA ALA A 207 9.26 -9.73 -12.30
C ALA A 207 8.12 -8.81 -12.75
N TYR A 208 7.93 -7.67 -12.10
CA TYR A 208 6.88 -6.68 -12.40
C TYR A 208 7.45 -5.33 -12.87
N ALA A 209 8.72 -5.27 -13.25
CA ALA A 209 9.35 -4.03 -13.72
C ALA A 209 8.72 -3.48 -15.02
N ASN A 210 8.10 -4.35 -15.82
CA ASN A 210 7.48 -3.99 -17.10
C ASN A 210 5.96 -4.00 -16.96
N ALA A 211 5.40 -2.86 -16.53
CA ALA A 211 3.95 -2.70 -16.46
C ALA A 211 3.33 -2.78 -17.88
N PRO A 212 2.17 -3.45 -18.04
CA PRO A 212 1.58 -3.72 -19.36
C PRO A 212 0.99 -2.47 -20.02
N ARG A 213 0.72 -1.40 -19.26
CA ARG A 213 0.13 -0.16 -19.76
C ARG A 213 1.04 1.04 -19.47
N PRO A 214 1.08 2.05 -20.37
CA PRO A 214 1.82 3.27 -20.10
C PRO A 214 1.25 3.98 -18.86
N ASN A 215 2.10 4.72 -18.14
CA ASN A 215 1.73 5.44 -16.92
C ASN A 215 1.11 4.55 -15.84
N THR A 216 1.58 3.29 -15.78
CA THR A 216 1.30 2.39 -14.67
C THR A 216 2.59 1.85 -14.11
N TRP A 217 2.63 1.60 -12.80
CA TRP A 217 3.83 1.19 -12.07
C TRP A 217 3.49 0.10 -11.07
N GLN A 218 4.50 -0.70 -10.76
CA GLN A 218 4.43 -1.60 -9.62
C GLN A 218 4.36 -0.77 -8.33
N PRO A 219 3.38 -0.99 -7.45
CA PRO A 219 3.40 -0.40 -6.11
C PRO A 219 4.64 -0.88 -5.34
N ARG A 220 5.19 -0.01 -4.47
CA ARG A 220 6.42 -0.28 -3.72
C ARG A 220 6.09 -0.49 -2.24
N ARG A 221 7.05 -0.98 -1.45
CA ARG A 221 6.96 -1.08 0.01
C ARG A 221 5.69 -1.81 0.50
N GLY A 222 4.95 -1.26 1.47
CA GLY A 222 3.76 -1.87 2.08
C GLY A 222 2.67 -2.21 1.07
N PHE A 223 2.27 -1.24 0.21
CA PHE A 223 1.30 -1.50 -0.86
C PHE A 223 1.84 -2.52 -1.85
N GLY A 224 3.12 -2.40 -2.20
CA GLY A 224 3.82 -3.30 -3.09
C GLY A 224 3.83 -4.73 -2.61
N MET A 225 4.14 -4.95 -1.35
CA MET A 225 4.22 -6.27 -0.75
C MET A 225 2.85 -6.93 -0.67
N LEU A 226 1.82 -6.19 -0.26
CA LEU A 226 0.43 -6.67 -0.28
C LEU A 226 0.00 -7.06 -1.70
N TRP A 227 0.28 -6.21 -2.69
CA TRP A 227 -0.08 -6.41 -4.09
C TRP A 227 0.66 -7.58 -4.75
N ARG A 228 1.96 -7.77 -4.45
CA ARG A 228 2.74 -8.89 -4.97
C ARG A 228 2.31 -10.23 -4.38
N ASN A 229 2.07 -10.26 -3.07
CA ASN A 229 1.76 -11.48 -2.33
C ASN A 229 0.29 -11.91 -2.45
N ASN A 230 -0.59 -11.03 -2.92
CA ASN A 230 -2.01 -11.32 -3.07
C ASN A 230 -2.47 -11.09 -4.51
N GLN A 231 -2.50 -12.18 -5.29
CA GLN A 231 -2.96 -12.13 -6.68
C GLN A 231 -4.40 -11.64 -6.81
N ILE A 232 -5.30 -11.99 -5.88
CA ILE A 232 -6.70 -11.54 -5.94
C ILE A 232 -6.78 -10.02 -5.81
N ILE A 233 -6.02 -9.42 -4.90
CA ILE A 233 -5.96 -7.95 -4.75
C ILE A 233 -5.40 -7.33 -6.03
N ARG A 234 -4.27 -7.84 -6.52
CA ARG A 234 -3.60 -7.34 -7.72
C ARG A 234 -4.51 -7.36 -8.94
N ASP A 235 -5.19 -8.47 -9.18
CA ASP A 235 -6.05 -8.64 -10.35
C ASP A 235 -7.28 -7.74 -10.27
N ARG A 236 -7.78 -7.46 -9.05
CA ARG A 236 -8.94 -6.57 -8.83
C ARG A 236 -8.59 -5.09 -8.91
N ILE A 237 -7.52 -4.65 -8.23
CA ILE A 237 -7.17 -3.23 -8.13
C ILE A 237 -6.32 -2.73 -9.31
N GLY A 238 -5.59 -3.63 -9.97
CA GLY A 238 -4.69 -3.30 -11.08
C GLY A 238 -3.37 -2.69 -10.63
N TRP A 239 -2.65 -2.10 -11.58
CA TRP A 239 -1.35 -1.44 -11.34
C TRP A 239 -1.52 -0.06 -10.70
N ALA A 240 -0.47 0.46 -10.07
CA ALA A 240 -0.49 1.80 -9.52
C ALA A 240 -0.49 2.83 -10.66
N THR A 241 -1.30 3.87 -10.55
CA THR A 241 -1.37 5.00 -11.50
C THR A 241 -0.53 6.19 -11.04
N MET A 242 0.09 6.08 -9.86
CA MET A 242 1.12 6.98 -9.36
C MET A 242 2.40 6.18 -9.18
N GLN A 243 3.52 6.66 -9.74
CA GLN A 243 4.81 5.99 -9.61
C GLN A 243 5.27 5.86 -8.15
N TRP A 244 5.05 6.92 -7.37
CA TRP A 244 5.46 6.99 -5.98
C TRP A 244 4.24 7.15 -5.08
N GLU A 245 4.31 6.52 -3.91
CA GLU A 245 3.32 6.71 -2.86
C GLU A 245 3.43 8.14 -2.29
N GLN A 246 2.30 8.73 -1.94
CA GLN A 246 2.23 10.09 -1.42
C GLN A 246 2.05 10.07 0.11
N PRO A 247 3.05 10.50 0.90
CA PRO A 247 2.87 10.67 2.33
C PRO A 247 2.01 11.90 2.62
N PHE A 248 1.17 11.83 3.66
CA PHE A 248 0.33 12.93 4.11
C PHE A 248 -0.07 12.76 5.59
N SER A 249 -0.69 13.78 6.17
CA SER A 249 -1.32 13.66 7.49
C SER A 249 -2.74 13.14 7.31
N VAL A 250 -2.99 11.91 7.73
CA VAL A 250 -4.31 11.28 7.63
C VAL A 250 -5.10 11.54 8.90
N GLN A 251 -6.37 11.88 8.73
CA GLN A 251 -7.35 11.97 9.81
C GLN A 251 -8.39 10.87 9.63
N THR A 252 -8.75 10.22 10.75
CA THR A 252 -9.79 9.20 10.76
C THR A 252 -10.83 9.49 11.83
N GLN A 253 -12.10 9.23 11.51
CA GLN A 253 -13.22 9.26 12.46
C GLN A 253 -14.22 8.16 12.12
N VAL A 254 -14.85 7.61 13.14
CA VAL A 254 -15.91 6.60 12.98
C VAL A 254 -17.25 7.22 13.34
N SER A 255 -18.24 6.98 12.49
CA SER A 255 -19.64 7.36 12.68
C SER A 255 -20.34 6.39 13.62
N SER A 256 -21.41 6.81 14.28
CA SER A 256 -22.21 5.94 15.13
C SER A 256 -22.86 4.75 14.39
N ASP A 257 -22.94 4.80 13.06
CA ASP A 257 -23.36 3.67 12.22
C ASP A 257 -22.22 2.69 11.85
N GLY A 258 -21.00 2.96 12.30
CA GLY A 258 -19.81 2.17 12.01
C GLY A 258 -19.09 2.55 10.71
N THR A 259 -19.53 3.57 9.99
CA THR A 259 -18.82 4.08 8.81
C THR A 259 -17.51 4.73 9.23
N LEU A 260 -16.40 4.30 8.63
CA LEU A 260 -15.08 4.90 8.84
C LEU A 260 -14.82 5.97 7.79
N PHE A 261 -14.55 7.20 8.22
CA PHE A 261 -14.12 8.28 7.37
C PHE A 261 -12.60 8.45 7.45
N ILE A 262 -11.94 8.56 6.29
CA ILE A 262 -10.49 8.73 6.14
C ILE A 262 -10.23 9.92 5.22
N SER A 263 -9.41 10.88 5.66
CA SER A 263 -9.02 12.01 4.80
C SER A 263 -8.16 11.57 3.62
N GLU A 264 -8.24 12.31 2.51
CA GLU A 264 -7.43 12.12 1.32
C GLU A 264 -6.42 13.28 1.17
N PRO A 265 -5.20 13.05 0.64
CA PRO A 265 -4.23 14.10 0.37
C PRO A 265 -4.74 15.27 -0.50
N SER A 266 -5.71 15.06 -1.39
CA SER A 266 -6.28 16.12 -2.24
C SER A 266 -7.43 16.89 -1.58
N GLY A 267 -7.63 16.75 -0.26
CA GLY A 267 -8.70 17.40 0.49
C GLY A 267 -10.07 16.72 0.36
N GLY A 268 -10.12 15.51 -0.20
CA GLY A 268 -11.31 14.66 -0.20
C GLY A 268 -11.42 13.80 1.06
N VAL A 269 -12.50 13.04 1.15
CA VAL A 269 -12.74 12.08 2.24
C VAL A 269 -13.28 10.78 1.69
N PHE A 270 -12.69 9.65 2.11
CA PHE A 270 -13.24 8.33 1.88
C PHE A 270 -14.18 7.94 3.03
N GLY A 271 -15.41 7.56 2.73
CA GLY A 271 -16.33 6.91 3.67
C GLY A 271 -16.43 5.43 3.39
N LEU A 272 -16.01 4.60 4.34
CA LEU A 272 -16.00 3.14 4.24
C LEU A 272 -17.16 2.59 5.08
N ALA A 273 -18.20 2.11 4.40
CA ALA A 273 -19.37 1.53 5.08
C ALA A 273 -18.97 0.24 5.80
N PRO A 274 -19.57 -0.08 6.95
CA PRO A 274 -19.20 -1.25 7.74
C PRO A 274 -19.25 -2.56 6.92
N ASN A 275 -18.46 -3.55 7.34
CA ASN A 275 -18.39 -4.90 6.76
C ASN A 275 -17.96 -4.96 5.28
N GLY A 276 -17.27 -3.94 4.75
CA GLY A 276 -16.77 -3.99 3.37
C GLY A 276 -17.86 -3.84 2.32
N VAL A 277 -19.09 -3.46 2.70
CA VAL A 277 -20.25 -3.50 1.80
C VAL A 277 -20.15 -2.47 0.70
N ASN A 278 -19.69 -1.25 1.01
CA ASN A 278 -19.47 -0.20 0.03
C ASN A 278 -18.46 0.82 0.53
N TRP A 279 -17.96 1.65 -0.37
CA TRP A 279 -17.22 2.87 -0.03
C TRP A 279 -17.60 3.99 -0.99
N GLN A 280 -17.40 5.22 -0.55
CA GLN A 280 -17.62 6.40 -1.36
C GLN A 280 -16.50 7.40 -1.12
N ARG A 281 -16.12 8.12 -2.17
CA ARG A 281 -15.20 9.26 -2.10
C ARG A 281 -16.00 10.54 -2.24
N TYR A 282 -15.79 11.44 -1.29
CA TYR A 282 -16.39 12.76 -1.26
C TYR A 282 -15.32 13.79 -1.61
N LEU A 283 -15.59 14.55 -2.67
CA LEU A 283 -14.73 15.64 -3.10
C LEU A 283 -15.27 16.90 -2.44
N GLY A 284 -14.54 17.50 -1.51
CA GLY A 284 -15.03 18.71 -0.86
C GLY A 284 -14.17 19.22 0.28
N TYR A 285 -13.59 20.39 0.05
CA TYR A 285 -12.91 21.34 0.94
C TYR A 285 -12.72 20.84 2.38
N SER A 286 -11.53 20.30 2.68
CA SER A 286 -11.08 20.12 4.06
C SER A 286 -11.16 21.47 4.77
N GLY A 287 -12.07 21.59 5.75
CA GLY A 287 -12.15 22.77 6.59
C GLY A 287 -10.82 22.96 7.30
N PHE A 288 -10.22 24.13 7.12
CA PHE A 288 -9.08 24.59 7.92
C PHE A 288 -9.57 25.12 9.26
#